data_AF-A0A3N7GA36-F1
#
_entry.id   AF-A0A3N7GA36-F1
#
_cell.length_a   1.000
_cell.length_b   1.000
_cell.length_c   1.000
_cell.angle_alpha   90.00
_cell.angle_beta   90.00
_cell.angle_gamma   90.00
#
_symmetry.space_group_name_H-M   'P 1'
#
loop_
_entity.id
_entity.type
_entity.pdbx_description
1 polymer ?
#
loop_
_entity_poly.entity_id
_entity_poly.type
_entity_poly.pdbx_seq_one_letter_code
_entity_poly.pdbx_strand_id
1 'polypeptide(L)'
;MRRTITLLEDLGLWLAVICVALIMFIVSYDAVSRYALHAPLPWAFELITYYLMIGAAYLGVSATFREGDHIAIDLFRNYMSPGIRAASDVIWSLLAAVIFGVIAYGAWEEMAGALERNEFLPGYITWPAWLSYLPIVAGFLLLAVRLVVFAVSMILYGRDRDVAEHSTKSELEEHHE
;
A
#
# COMPACT_ATOMS: atom_id res chain seq x y z
N MET A 1 -16.64 -11.68 -0.37
CA MET A 1 -15.18 -11.69 -0.55
C MET A 1 -14.65 -10.39 -1.14
N ARG A 2 -15.22 -9.84 -2.22
CA ARG A 2 -14.78 -8.54 -2.75
C ARG A 2 -15.01 -7.37 -1.80
N ARG A 3 -16.24 -7.23 -1.28
CA ARG A 3 -16.59 -6.21 -0.27
C ARG A 3 -15.71 -6.23 0.98
N THR A 4 -15.24 -7.41 1.41
CA THR A 4 -14.37 -7.51 2.58
C THR A 4 -12.95 -7.03 2.27
N ILE A 5 -12.47 -7.25 1.05
CA ILE A 5 -11.16 -6.76 0.61
C ILE A 5 -11.19 -5.24 0.48
N THR A 6 -12.23 -4.69 -0.17
CA THR A 6 -12.36 -3.23 -0.31
C THR A 6 -12.46 -2.52 1.03
N LEU A 7 -13.18 -3.10 2.01
CA LEU A 7 -13.23 -2.53 3.36
C LEU A 7 -11.87 -2.55 4.07
N LEU A 8 -11.06 -3.59 3.87
CA LEU A 8 -9.70 -3.65 4.41
C LEU A 8 -8.77 -2.65 3.73
N GLU A 9 -8.93 -2.46 2.43
CA GLU A 9 -8.21 -1.46 1.64
C GLU A 9 -8.55 -0.04 2.11
N ASP A 10 -9.84 0.27 2.24
CA ASP A 10 -10.31 1.56 2.73
C ASP A 10 -9.83 1.82 4.17
N LEU A 11 -9.83 0.79 5.03
CA LEU A 11 -9.29 0.89 6.39
C LEU A 11 -7.78 1.15 6.39
N GLY A 12 -7.03 0.45 5.53
CA GLY A 12 -5.59 0.67 5.35
C GLY A 12 -5.28 2.08 4.87
N LEU A 13 -6.09 2.61 3.94
CA LEU A 13 -5.99 3.97 3.45
C LEU A 13 -6.27 5.00 4.55
N TRP A 14 -7.33 4.82 5.33
CA TRP A 14 -7.62 5.67 6.49
C TRP A 14 -6.46 5.68 7.50
N LEU A 15 -5.87 4.51 7.77
CA LEU A 15 -4.73 4.39 8.66
C LEU A 15 -3.49 5.11 8.09
N ALA A 16 -3.25 5.01 6.78
CA ALA A 16 -2.19 5.75 6.10
C ALA A 16 -2.39 7.27 6.19
N VAL A 17 -3.61 7.77 6.02
CA VAL A 17 -3.95 9.19 6.20
C VAL A 17 -3.68 9.64 7.63
N ILE A 18 -4.04 8.84 8.62
CA ILE A 18 -3.73 9.11 10.04
C ILE A 18 -2.21 9.18 10.25
N CYS A 19 -1.44 8.26 9.67
CA CYS A 19 0.03 8.30 9.75
C CYS A 19 0.58 9.61 9.19
N VAL A 20 0.13 10.05 8.01
CA VAL A 20 0.56 11.32 7.40
C VAL A 20 0.18 12.52 8.27
N ALA A 21 -1.05 12.56 8.78
CA ALA A 21 -1.50 13.63 9.68
C ALA A 21 -0.65 13.72 10.96
N LEU A 22 -0.29 12.57 11.54
CA LEU A 22 0.60 12.49 12.70
C LEU A 22 2.01 12.98 12.35
N ILE A 23 2.56 12.62 11.19
CA ILE A 23 3.86 13.15 10.72
C ILE A 23 3.81 14.68 10.66
N MET A 24 2.79 15.24 10.01
CA MET A 24 2.64 16.69 9.90
C MET A 24 2.60 17.36 11.27
N PHE A 25 1.82 16.81 12.21
CA PHE A 25 1.71 17.35 13.56
C PHE A 25 3.03 17.28 14.33
N ILE A 26 3.69 16.12 14.32
CA ILE A 26 4.94 15.88 15.05
C ILE A 26 6.06 16.77 14.49
N VAL A 27 6.20 16.87 13.17
CA VAL A 27 7.23 17.72 12.54
C VAL A 27 6.97 19.20 12.83
N SER A 28 5.71 19.63 12.76
CA SER A 28 5.34 21.01 13.08
C SER A 28 5.64 21.34 14.55
N TYR A 29 5.31 20.42 15.46
CA TYR A 29 5.61 20.57 16.88
C TYR A 29 7.12 20.55 17.16
N ASP A 30 7.89 19.64 16.55
CA ASP A 30 9.37 19.62 16.70
C ASP A 30 9.99 20.93 16.21
N ALA A 31 9.52 21.47 15.08
CA ALA A 31 9.96 22.77 14.59
C ALA A 31 9.68 23.89 15.60
N VAL A 32 8.46 23.99 16.12
CA VAL A 32 8.10 24.99 17.15
C VAL A 32 8.95 24.79 18.41
N SER A 33 9.11 23.56 18.89
CA SER A 33 9.89 23.25 20.09
C SER A 33 11.37 23.61 19.94
N ARG A 34 11.92 23.42 18.74
CA ARG A 34 13.31 23.76 18.43
C ARG A 34 13.55 25.27 18.41
N TYR A 35 12.65 26.03 17.77
CA TYR A 35 12.83 27.47 17.57
C TYR A 35 12.30 28.33 18.73
N ALA A 36 11.22 27.91 19.40
CA ALA A 36 10.62 28.67 20.50
C ALA A 36 11.09 28.22 21.88
N LEU A 37 11.28 26.90 22.08
CA LEU A 37 11.58 26.32 23.40
C LEU A 37 13.04 25.88 23.55
N HIS A 38 13.85 25.96 22.48
CA HIS A 38 15.24 25.45 22.43
C HIS A 38 15.38 23.99 22.90
N ALA A 39 14.30 23.19 22.80
CA ALA A 39 14.24 21.81 23.27
C ALA A 39 13.73 20.91 22.14
N PRO A 40 14.60 20.38 21.25
CA PRO A 40 14.19 19.51 20.16
C PRO A 40 13.66 18.16 20.69
N LEU A 41 12.82 17.48 19.92
CA LEU A 41 12.35 16.12 20.20
C LEU A 41 13.29 15.09 19.57
N PRO A 42 14.21 14.47 20.33
CA PRO A 42 15.21 13.56 19.76
C PRO A 42 14.60 12.28 19.18
N TRP A 43 13.43 11.84 19.69
CA TRP A 43 12.75 10.62 19.27
C TRP A 43 11.82 10.80 18.06
N ALA A 44 11.51 12.04 17.67
CA ALA A 44 10.53 12.32 16.62
C ALA A 44 10.98 11.76 15.26
N PHE A 45 12.26 11.92 14.93
CA PHE A 45 12.83 11.44 13.67
C PHE A 45 12.73 9.92 13.53
N GLU A 46 13.03 9.17 14.59
CA GLU A 46 13.00 7.70 14.61
C GLU A 46 11.58 7.18 14.47
N LEU A 47 10.63 7.77 15.23
CA LEU A 47 9.22 7.38 15.16
C LEU A 47 8.64 7.61 13.75
N ILE A 48 8.96 8.75 13.15
CA ILE A 48 8.50 9.08 11.81
C ILE A 48 9.11 8.10 10.78
N THR A 49 10.42 7.94 10.80
CA THR A 49 11.15 7.18 9.77
C THR A 49 10.84 5.68 9.85
N TYR A 50 10.82 5.11 11.05
CA TYR A 50 10.68 3.66 11.23
C TYR A 50 9.24 3.18 11.36
N TYR A 51 8.26 4.06 11.61
CA TYR A 51 6.87 3.63 11.81
C TYR A 51 5.89 4.39 10.93
N LEU A 52 5.81 5.72 11.07
CA LEU A 52 4.74 6.47 10.42
C LEU A 52 4.91 6.55 8.90
N MET A 53 6.15 6.73 8.42
CA MET A 53 6.44 6.79 6.99
C MET A 53 6.22 5.42 6.32
N ILE A 54 6.63 4.34 6.99
CA ILE A 54 6.38 2.97 6.54
C ILE A 54 4.87 2.68 6.53
N GLY A 55 4.16 3.01 7.61
CA GLY A 55 2.70 2.88 7.69
C GLY A 55 2.00 3.62 6.55
N ALA A 56 2.34 4.89 6.35
CA ALA A 56 1.77 5.71 5.28
C ALA A 56 2.05 5.14 3.88
N ALA A 57 3.26 4.64 3.63
CA ALA A 57 3.66 4.13 2.32
C ALA A 57 3.01 2.78 1.98
N TYR A 58 2.94 1.85 2.94
CA TYR A 58 2.57 0.46 2.64
C TYR A 58 1.11 0.14 2.94
N LEU A 59 0.44 0.80 3.89
CA LEU A 59 -0.96 0.48 4.22
C LEU A 59 -1.95 0.86 3.12
N GLY A 60 -1.63 1.91 2.35
CA GLY A 60 -2.46 2.37 1.22
C GLY A 60 -2.18 1.66 -0.10
N VAL A 61 -1.14 0.81 -0.19
CA VAL A 61 -0.61 0.32 -1.47
C VAL A 61 -1.61 -0.51 -2.28
N SER A 62 -2.49 -1.27 -1.62
CA SER A 62 -3.53 -2.06 -2.31
C SER A 62 -4.67 -1.17 -2.81
N ALA A 63 -5.06 -0.17 -2.02
CA ALA A 63 -6.11 0.78 -2.40
C ALA A 63 -5.68 1.64 -3.59
N THR A 64 -4.44 2.12 -3.61
CA THR A 64 -3.89 2.86 -4.74
C THR A 64 -3.72 1.98 -5.97
N PHE A 65 -3.38 0.71 -5.80
CA PHE A 65 -3.33 -0.25 -6.91
C PHE A 65 -4.72 -0.47 -7.55
N ARG A 66 -5.79 -0.49 -6.74
CA ARG A 66 -7.17 -0.56 -7.25
C ARG A 66 -7.55 0.67 -8.08
N GLU A 67 -7.14 1.87 -7.66
CA GLU A 67 -7.49 3.14 -8.30
C GLU A 67 -6.63 3.43 -9.52
N GLY A 68 -5.35 3.09 -9.48
CA GLY A 68 -4.38 3.29 -10.56
C GLY A 68 -4.22 2.08 -11.47
N ASP A 69 -5.31 1.39 -11.79
CA ASP A 69 -5.35 0.13 -12.55
C ASP A 69 -4.50 0.24 -13.83
N HIS A 70 -3.27 -0.26 -13.70
CA HIS A 70 -2.18 -0.36 -14.67
C HIS A 70 -2.03 0.80 -15.67
N ILE A 71 -0.89 1.48 -15.60
CA ILE A 71 -0.20 2.00 -16.80
C ILE A 71 0.27 0.77 -17.63
N ALA A 72 -0.66 -0.11 -18.01
CA ALA A 72 -0.46 -1.02 -19.10
C ALA A 72 -0.16 -0.10 -20.27
N ILE A 73 0.99 -0.27 -20.90
CA ILE A 73 1.50 0.60 -21.96
C ILE A 73 0.36 0.80 -22.98
N ASP A 74 -0.42 1.88 -22.85
CA ASP A 74 -1.66 2.08 -23.60
C ASP A 74 -1.35 2.11 -25.10
N LEU A 75 -0.10 2.46 -25.43
CA LEU A 75 0.47 2.41 -26.76
C LEU A 75 0.42 1.03 -27.41
N PHE A 76 0.64 -0.07 -26.68
CA PHE A 76 0.52 -1.44 -27.21
C PHE A 76 -0.89 -2.01 -27.07
N ARG A 77 -1.66 -1.51 -26.09
CA ARG A 77 -3.04 -1.96 -25.81
C ARG A 77 -3.98 -1.69 -26.99
N ASN A 78 -3.74 -0.62 -27.74
CA ASN A 78 -4.51 -0.25 -28.93
C ASN A 78 -4.30 -1.18 -30.14
N TYR A 79 -3.23 -1.97 -30.17
CA TYR A 79 -2.93 -2.88 -31.28
C TYR A 79 -3.25 -4.35 -30.97
N MET A 80 -3.66 -4.67 -29.74
CA MET A 80 -3.93 -6.05 -29.30
C MET A 80 -5.42 -6.42 -29.39
N SER A 81 -5.71 -7.66 -29.76
CA SER A 81 -7.07 -8.19 -29.73
C SER A 81 -7.57 -8.36 -28.27
N PRO A 82 -8.89 -8.29 -28.02
CA PRO A 82 -9.45 -8.33 -26.67
C PRO A 82 -9.02 -9.55 -25.85
N GLY A 83 -8.84 -10.71 -26.51
CA GLY A 83 -8.39 -11.95 -25.85
C GLY A 83 -6.92 -11.93 -25.44
N ILE A 84 -6.04 -11.34 -26.26
CA ILE A 84 -4.61 -11.22 -25.94
C ILE A 84 -4.40 -10.23 -24.79
N ARG A 85 -5.17 -9.12 -24.78
CA ARG A 85 -5.17 -8.14 -23.69
C ARG A 85 -5.59 -8.76 -22.36
N ALA A 86 -6.67 -9.56 -22.35
CA ALA A 86 -7.09 -10.26 -21.14
C ALA A 86 -6.03 -11.28 -20.68
N ALA A 87 -5.42 -12.03 -21.61
CA ALA A 87 -4.37 -12.98 -21.25
C ALA A 87 -3.11 -12.29 -20.69
N SER A 88 -2.68 -11.17 -21.28
CA SER A 88 -1.52 -10.41 -20.78
C SER A 88 -1.77 -9.84 -19.39
N ASP A 89 -2.96 -9.28 -19.17
CA ASP A 89 -3.32 -8.67 -17.88
C ASP A 89 -3.40 -9.76 -16.78
N VAL A 90 -3.92 -10.97 -17.08
CA VAL A 90 -3.89 -12.12 -16.15
C VAL A 90 -2.46 -12.53 -15.81
N ILE A 91 -1.61 -12.71 -16.83
CA ILE A 91 -0.21 -13.17 -16.63
C ILE A 91 0.56 -12.16 -15.80
N TRP A 92 0.44 -10.87 -16.12
CA TRP A 92 1.08 -9.80 -15.38
C TRP A 92 0.61 -9.76 -13.93
N SER A 93 -0.71 -9.86 -13.71
CA SER A 93 -1.30 -9.83 -12.36
C SER A 93 -0.83 -11.00 -11.51
N LEU A 94 -0.75 -12.21 -12.09
CA LEU A 94 -0.25 -13.39 -11.38
C LEU A 94 1.24 -13.28 -11.07
N LEU A 95 2.05 -12.80 -12.02
CA LEU A 95 3.47 -12.58 -11.79
C LEU A 95 3.70 -11.55 -10.69
N ALA A 96 2.98 -10.43 -10.73
CA ALA A 96 3.00 -9.41 -9.68
C ALA A 96 2.56 -10.00 -8.33
N ALA A 97 1.50 -10.81 -8.30
CA ALA A 97 1.03 -11.44 -7.07
C ALA A 97 2.10 -12.34 -6.44
N VAL A 98 2.83 -13.11 -7.24
CA VAL A 98 3.93 -13.95 -6.77
C VAL A 98 5.07 -13.09 -6.23
N ILE A 99 5.48 -12.05 -6.95
CA ILE A 99 6.57 -11.16 -6.51
C ILE A 99 6.22 -10.49 -5.19
N PHE A 100 5.03 -9.87 -5.08
CA PHE A 100 4.60 -9.22 -3.85
C PHE A 100 4.34 -10.22 -2.71
N GLY A 101 3.90 -11.44 -3.03
CA GLY A 101 3.79 -12.52 -2.06
C GLY A 101 5.14 -12.95 -1.48
N VAL A 102 6.17 -13.07 -2.31
CA VAL A 102 7.55 -13.36 -1.87
C VAL A 102 8.10 -12.22 -1.00
N ILE A 103 7.84 -10.96 -1.37
CA ILE A 103 8.25 -9.80 -0.56
C ILE A 103 7.53 -9.81 0.79
N ALA A 104 6.23 -10.09 0.81
CA ALA A 104 5.45 -10.19 2.05
C ALA A 104 5.96 -11.33 2.95
N TYR A 105 6.34 -12.46 2.36
CA TYR A 105 6.93 -13.59 3.08
C TYR A 105 8.30 -13.23 3.68
N GLY A 106 9.19 -12.61 2.90
CA GLY A 106 10.49 -12.15 3.41
C GLY A 106 10.34 -11.12 4.54
N ALA A 107 9.40 -10.17 4.40
CA ALA A 107 9.09 -9.22 5.46
C ALA A 107 8.53 -9.89 6.73
N TRP A 108 7.78 -10.99 6.57
CA TRP A 108 7.30 -11.78 7.69
C TRP A 108 8.42 -12.55 8.40
N GLU A 109 9.35 -13.15 7.65
CA GLU A 109 10.53 -13.81 8.24
C GLU A 109 11.39 -12.82 9.03
N GLU A 110 11.63 -11.62 8.48
CA GLU A 110 12.35 -10.56 9.20
C GLU A 110 11.60 -10.11 10.46
N MET A 111 10.27 -9.97 10.38
CA MET A 111 9.44 -9.63 11.53
C MET A 111 9.52 -10.70 12.62
N ALA A 112 9.40 -11.98 12.26
CA ALA A 112 9.47 -13.11 13.19
C ALA A 112 10.87 -13.21 13.81
N GLY A 113 11.92 -13.08 12.99
CA GLY A 113 13.30 -13.06 13.45
C GLY A 113 13.58 -11.90 14.41
N ALA A 114 13.08 -10.69 14.12
CA ALA A 114 13.21 -9.54 15.00
C ALA A 114 12.49 -9.75 16.35
N LEU A 115 11.36 -10.45 16.35
CA LEU A 115 10.62 -10.79 17.56
C LEU A 115 11.38 -11.82 18.41
N GLU A 116 11.92 -12.87 17.79
CA GLU A 116 12.71 -13.92 18.47
C GLU A 116 14.01 -13.36 19.06
N ARG A 117 14.69 -12.50 18.32
CA ARG A 117 15.97 -11.88 18.72
C ARG A 117 15.79 -10.71 19.68
N ASN A 118 14.55 -10.31 20.01
CA ASN A 118 14.24 -9.08 20.76
C ASN A 118 15.03 -7.88 20.21
N GLU A 119 14.98 -7.70 18.89
CA GLU A 119 15.70 -6.62 18.24
C GLU A 119 15.02 -5.28 18.48
N PHE A 120 15.84 -4.32 18.91
CA PHE A 120 15.45 -2.93 19.08
C PHE A 120 16.14 -2.08 18.04
N LEU A 121 15.40 -1.12 17.49
CA LEU A 121 15.95 -0.18 16.53
C LEU A 121 16.96 0.75 17.22
N PRO A 122 18.09 1.07 16.56
CA PRO A 122 19.06 2.00 17.09
C PRO A 122 18.44 3.40 17.15
N GLY A 123 18.48 4.02 18.33
CA GLY A 123 17.85 5.32 18.52
C GLY A 123 17.87 5.83 19.96
N TYR A 124 17.34 7.04 20.15
CA TYR A 124 17.14 7.66 21.46
C TYR A 124 16.16 6.86 22.33
N ILE A 125 15.15 6.26 21.70
CA ILE A 125 14.24 5.31 22.34
C ILE A 125 14.42 3.95 21.67
N THR A 126 14.60 2.91 22.48
CA THR A 126 14.70 1.52 22.02
C THR A 126 13.32 1.00 21.63
N TRP A 127 12.88 1.33 20.42
CA TRP A 127 11.62 0.85 19.88
C TRP A 127 11.77 -0.57 19.31
N PRO A 128 10.76 -1.43 19.47
CA PRO A 128 10.83 -2.81 18.97
C PRO A 128 10.77 -2.85 17.44
N ALA A 129 11.76 -3.48 16.80
CA ALA A 129 11.88 -3.51 15.35
C ALA A 129 10.73 -4.26 14.65
N TRP A 130 10.19 -5.30 15.28
CA TRP A 130 9.10 -6.11 14.70
C TRP A 130 7.86 -5.29 14.33
N LEU A 131 7.57 -4.22 15.08
CA LEU A 131 6.39 -3.39 14.87
C LEU A 131 6.50 -2.55 13.57
N SER A 132 7.72 -2.26 13.11
CA SER A 132 7.97 -1.55 11.84
C SER A 132 7.70 -2.42 10.61
N TYR A 133 7.81 -3.75 10.73
CA TYR A 133 7.58 -4.67 9.62
C TYR A 133 6.09 -4.99 9.42
N LEU A 134 5.25 -4.81 10.43
CA LEU A 134 3.81 -5.11 10.35
C LEU A 134 3.09 -4.42 9.18
N PRO A 135 3.23 -3.09 8.97
CA PRO A 135 2.57 -2.42 7.86
C PRO A 135 3.04 -2.92 6.48
N ILE A 136 4.31 -3.33 6.38
CA ILE A 136 4.91 -3.87 5.16
C ILE A 136 4.27 -5.21 4.82
N VAL A 137 4.24 -6.14 5.78
CA VAL A 137 3.62 -7.46 5.60
C VAL A 137 2.15 -7.30 5.27
N ALA A 138 1.42 -6.49 6.04
CA ALA A 138 -0.02 -6.30 5.85
C ALA A 138 -0.33 -5.69 4.47
N GLY A 139 0.39 -4.64 4.07
CA GLY A 139 0.18 -3.96 2.79
C GLY A 139 0.46 -4.85 1.58
N PHE A 140 1.60 -5.54 1.57
CA PHE A 140 1.96 -6.41 0.45
C PHE A 140 1.15 -7.70 0.39
N LEU A 141 0.77 -8.27 1.54
CA LEU A 141 -0.11 -9.43 1.58
C LEU A 141 -1.50 -9.08 1.03
N LEU A 142 -2.06 -7.93 1.44
CA LEU A 142 -3.34 -7.43 0.93
C LEU A 142 -3.27 -7.21 -0.59
N LEU A 143 -2.20 -6.60 -1.08
CA LEU A 143 -1.96 -6.38 -2.51
C LEU A 143 -1.84 -7.70 -3.29
N ALA A 144 -1.10 -8.68 -2.77
CA ALA A 144 -0.97 -9.99 -3.41
C ALA A 144 -2.33 -10.70 -3.51
N VAL A 145 -3.14 -10.67 -2.46
CA VAL A 145 -4.50 -11.21 -2.46
C VAL A 145 -5.37 -10.49 -3.49
N ARG A 146 -5.28 -9.15 -3.55
CA ARG A 146 -6.03 -8.32 -4.52
C ARG A 146 -5.69 -8.70 -5.96
N LEU A 147 -4.42 -8.87 -6.28
CA LEU A 147 -3.93 -9.27 -7.60
C LEU A 147 -4.43 -10.66 -8.02
N VAL A 148 -4.46 -11.62 -7.09
CA VAL A 148 -5.04 -12.95 -7.36
C VAL A 148 -6.54 -12.84 -7.64
N VAL A 149 -7.27 -12.05 -6.85
CA VAL A 149 -8.71 -11.83 -7.07
C VAL A 149 -8.96 -11.14 -8.42
N PHE A 150 -8.13 -10.19 -8.80
CA PHE A 150 -8.16 -9.55 -10.12
C PHE A 150 -7.93 -10.57 -11.25
N ALA A 151 -6.88 -11.38 -11.17
CA ALA A 151 -6.59 -12.41 -12.17
C ALA A 151 -7.75 -13.42 -12.32
N VAL A 152 -8.31 -13.90 -11.20
CA VAL A 152 -9.48 -14.80 -11.20
C VAL A 152 -10.71 -14.13 -11.80
N SER A 153 -10.93 -12.86 -11.50
CA SER A 153 -12.05 -12.09 -12.06
C SER A 153 -11.99 -11.97 -13.58
N MET A 154 -10.79 -11.74 -14.09
CA MET A 154 -10.55 -11.57 -15.51
C MET A 154 -10.72 -12.88 -16.26
N ILE A 155 -10.27 -14.00 -15.68
CA ILE A 155 -10.49 -15.35 -16.24
C ILE A 155 -11.99 -15.71 -16.28
N LEU A 156 -12.75 -15.40 -15.23
CA LEU A 156 -14.15 -15.83 -15.10
C LEU A 156 -15.14 -14.92 -15.85
N TYR A 157 -14.90 -13.61 -15.88
CA TYR A 157 -15.87 -12.63 -16.39
C TYR A 157 -15.39 -11.84 -17.61
N GLY A 158 -14.12 -11.98 -18.03
CA GLY A 158 -13.56 -11.29 -19.19
C GLY A 158 -13.49 -9.75 -19.06
N ARG A 159 -13.90 -9.19 -17.92
CA ARG A 159 -13.84 -7.76 -17.58
C ARG A 159 -13.94 -7.61 -16.06
N ASP A 160 -13.06 -6.83 -15.45
CA ASP A 160 -13.21 -6.51 -14.03
C ASP A 160 -14.31 -5.45 -13.84
N ARG A 161 -15.29 -5.76 -13.00
CA ARG A 161 -16.47 -4.90 -12.76
C ARG A 161 -16.11 -3.68 -11.91
N ASP A 162 -15.12 -3.82 -11.04
CA ASP A 162 -14.70 -2.75 -10.12
C ASP A 162 -14.02 -1.61 -10.91
N VAL A 163 -13.35 -1.93 -12.02
CA VAL A 163 -12.74 -0.97 -12.96
C VAL A 163 -13.80 -0.27 -13.81
N ALA A 164 -14.79 -1.03 -14.31
CA ALA A 164 -15.87 -0.48 -15.11
C ALA A 164 -16.70 0.54 -14.33
N GLU A 165 -16.94 0.30 -13.04
CA GLU A 165 -17.64 1.27 -12.18
C GLU A 165 -16.81 2.54 -11.91
N HIS A 166 -15.49 2.44 -11.77
CA HIS A 166 -14.65 3.61 -11.48
C HIS A 166 -14.40 4.49 -12.70
N SER A 167 -14.12 3.90 -13.87
CA SER A 167 -14.03 4.62 -15.15
C SER A 167 -15.32 5.37 -15.48
N THR A 168 -16.49 4.74 -15.25
CA THR A 168 -17.79 5.39 -15.48
C THR A 168 -18.00 6.58 -14.53
N LYS A 169 -17.52 6.51 -13.28
CA LYS A 169 -17.64 7.62 -12.32
C LYS A 169 -16.71 8.78 -12.66
N SER A 170 -15.47 8.50 -13.04
CA SER A 170 -14.50 9.50 -13.49
C SER A 170 -14.98 10.25 -14.74
N GLU A 171 -15.55 9.56 -15.73
CA GLU A 171 -16.13 10.20 -16.93
C GLU A 171 -17.35 11.09 -16.59
N LEU A 172 -18.14 10.73 -15.58
CA LEU A 172 -19.28 11.53 -15.12
C LEU A 172 -18.85 12.77 -14.32
N GLU A 173 -17.75 12.69 -13.59
CA GLU A 173 -17.18 13.82 -12.84
C GLU A 173 -16.50 14.83 -13.77
N GLU A 174 -15.76 14.38 -14.79
CA GLU A 174 -15.18 15.26 -15.82
C GLU A 174 -16.23 16.00 -16.67
N HIS A 175 -17.40 15.41 -16.88
CA HIS A 175 -18.48 16.05 -17.64
C HIS A 175 -19.28 17.08 -16.83
N HIS A 176 -19.05 17.15 -15.52
CA HIS A 176 -19.73 18.04 -14.58
C HIS A 176 -18.87 19.22 -14.10
N GLU A 177 -17.59 19.28 -14.49
CA GLU A 177 -16.71 20.48 -14.38
C GLU A 177 -16.73 21.32 -15.66
#